data_AF-A0A809Z7N1-F1
#
_entry.id   AF-A0A809Z7N1-F1
#
_cell.length_a   1.000
_cell.length_b   1.000
_cell.length_c   1.000
_cell.angle_alpha   90.00
_cell.angle_beta   90.00
_cell.angle_gamma   90.00
#
_symmetry.space_group_name_H-M   'P 1'
#
loop_
_entity.id
_entity.type
_entity.pdbx_description
1 polymer ?
#
loop_
_entity_poly.entity_id
_entity_poly.type
_entity_poly.pdbx_seq_one_letter_code
_entity_poly.pdbx_strand_id
1 'polypeptide(L)'
;MEAATDILGGLMKAFAFLARPKPAPKQKFTYENSYTAIHARRRLTNAESAAVDSLTDQLRVLDPRNDGDRIKEILSEIGKLPVKFVPLKRETRIDNSKRYPYASAKRGG
;
A
#
# COMPACT_ATOMS: atom_id res chain seq x y z
N MET A 1 27.19 4.14 52.49
CA MET A 1 27.56 3.14 51.46
C MET A 1 26.48 2.96 50.37
N GLU A 2 25.30 3.59 50.47
CA GLU A 2 24.20 3.43 49.51
C GLU A 2 24.39 4.16 48.16
N ALA A 3 25.13 5.27 48.13
CA ALA A 3 25.36 6.02 46.89
C ALA A 3 26.18 5.24 45.83
N ALA A 4 27.09 4.35 46.27
CA ALA A 4 27.92 3.57 45.36
C ALA A 4 27.13 2.45 44.65
N THR A 5 26.13 1.88 45.31
CA THR A 5 25.25 0.86 44.73
C THR A 5 24.28 1.44 43.72
N ASP A 6 23.82 2.68 43.91
CA ASP A 6 22.97 3.39 42.95
C ASP A 6 23.73 3.79 41.68
N ILE A 7 24.99 4.24 41.82
CA ILE A 7 25.85 4.57 40.68
C ILE A 7 26.16 3.30 39.87
N LEU A 8 26.51 2.19 40.53
CA LEU A 8 26.77 0.92 39.85
C LEU A 8 25.50 0.38 39.16
N GLY A 9 24.35 0.47 39.81
CA GLY A 9 23.05 0.12 39.21
C GLY A 9 22.70 0.97 38.00
N GLY A 10 22.99 2.27 38.05
CA GLY A 10 22.83 3.21 36.92
C GLY A 10 23.75 2.88 35.75
N LEU A 11 25.02 2.58 36.02
CA LEU A 11 26.01 2.19 35.02
C LEU A 11 25.62 0.87 34.33
N MET A 12 25.20 -0.13 35.09
CA MET A 12 24.77 -1.42 34.52
C MET A 12 23.53 -1.27 33.63
N LYS A 13 22.59 -0.40 33.99
CA LYS A 13 21.44 -0.07 33.13
C LYS A 13 21.86 0.65 31.84
N ALA A 14 22.84 1.55 31.92
CA ALA A 14 23.38 2.24 30.74
C ALA A 14 24.10 1.26 29.79
N PHE A 15 24.93 0.35 30.32
CA PHE A 15 25.55 -0.70 29.52
C PHE A 15 24.52 -1.64 28.89
N ALA A 16 23.48 -2.03 29.65
CA ALA A 16 22.39 -2.84 29.14
C ALA A 16 21.54 -2.12 28.07
N PHE A 17 21.54 -0.79 28.03
CA PHE A 17 20.90 -0.01 26.98
C PHE A 17 21.78 0.10 25.73
N LEU A 18 23.09 0.30 25.91
CA LEU A 18 24.08 0.40 24.83
C LEU A 18 24.35 -0.93 24.13
N ALA A 19 24.28 -2.05 24.87
CA ALA A 19 24.43 -3.40 24.32
C ALA A 19 23.22 -3.87 23.50
N ARG A 20 22.13 -3.10 23.46
CA ARG A 20 20.95 -3.50 22.67
C ARG A 20 21.28 -3.43 21.19
N PRO A 21 21.05 -4.51 20.43
CA PRO A 21 21.20 -4.47 18.99
C PRO A 21 20.28 -3.37 18.44
N LYS A 22 20.83 -2.53 17.55
CA LYS A 22 20.03 -1.51 16.89
C LYS A 22 18.88 -2.21 16.15
N PRO A 23 17.62 -1.76 16.32
CA PRO A 23 16.50 -2.36 15.61
C PRO A 23 16.74 -2.23 14.11
N ALA A 24 16.42 -3.29 13.37
CA ALA A 24 16.48 -3.25 11.92
C ALA A 24 15.64 -2.08 11.39
N PRO A 25 16.10 -1.37 10.34
CA PRO A 25 15.32 -0.28 9.76
C PRO A 25 13.97 -0.82 9.27
N LYS A 26 12.87 -0.15 9.66
CA LYS A 26 11.53 -0.52 9.20
C LYS A 26 11.45 -0.32 7.68
N GLN A 27 10.96 -1.35 6.98
CA GLN A 27 10.71 -1.28 5.55
C GLN A 27 9.65 -0.20 5.26
N LYS A 28 9.88 0.61 4.23
CA LYS A 28 8.97 1.66 3.79
C LYS A 28 8.35 1.26 2.46
N PHE A 29 7.06 1.53 2.31
CA PHE A 29 6.30 1.24 1.10
C PHE A 29 5.63 2.52 0.60
N THR A 30 5.61 2.71 -0.72
CA THR A 30 4.66 3.61 -1.38
C THR A 30 3.45 2.81 -1.83
N TYR A 31 2.31 3.50 -1.90
CA TYR A 31 1.05 2.92 -2.37
C TYR A 31 0.60 3.68 -3.61
N GLU A 32 0.50 2.99 -4.73
CA GLU A 32 0.03 3.55 -5.99
C GLU A 32 -1.26 2.85 -6.43
N ASN A 33 -2.20 3.60 -7.01
CA ASN A 33 -3.39 3.01 -7.58
C ASN A 33 -3.00 2.23 -8.84
N SER A 34 -3.31 0.94 -8.89
CA SER A 34 -2.84 0.07 -9.97
C SER A 34 -3.98 -0.54 -10.78
N TYR A 35 -5.05 -0.99 -10.13
CA TYR A 35 -6.22 -1.55 -10.77
C TYR A 35 -7.48 -1.25 -9.95
N THR A 36 -8.65 -1.37 -10.58
CA THR A 36 -9.95 -1.28 -9.92
C THR A 36 -10.58 -2.68 -9.87
N ALA A 37 -10.90 -3.14 -8.68
CA ALA A 37 -11.68 -4.35 -8.50
C ALA A 37 -13.18 -4.03 -8.49
N ILE A 38 -13.95 -5.00 -8.95
CA ILE A 38 -15.41 -4.96 -8.96
C ILE A 38 -15.90 -5.75 -7.75
N HIS A 39 -16.58 -5.10 -6.81
CA HIS A 39 -17.15 -5.74 -5.63
C HIS A 39 -18.66 -5.59 -5.65
N ALA A 40 -19.38 -6.66 -5.32
CA ALA A 40 -20.81 -6.56 -5.09
C ALA A 40 -21.12 -5.78 -3.80
N ARG A 41 -22.18 -4.96 -3.80
CA ARG A 41 -22.68 -4.24 -2.62
C ARG A 41 -23.43 -5.15 -1.66
N ARG A 42 -24.13 -6.14 -2.21
CA ARG A 42 -24.83 -7.23 -1.51
C ARG A 42 -24.54 -8.55 -2.21
N ARG A 43 -24.99 -9.66 -1.64
CA ARG A 43 -24.98 -10.95 -2.36
C ARG A 43 -25.77 -10.80 -3.66
N LEU A 44 -25.11 -11.05 -4.79
CA LEU A 44 -25.72 -11.05 -6.10
C LEU A 44 -26.60 -12.29 -6.26
N THR A 45 -27.69 -12.14 -6.99
CA THR A 45 -28.42 -13.28 -7.55
C THR A 45 -27.64 -13.89 -8.71
N ASN A 46 -27.97 -15.13 -9.10
CA ASN A 46 -27.28 -15.80 -10.20
C ASN A 46 -27.41 -15.02 -11.52
N ALA A 47 -28.59 -14.41 -11.77
CA ALA A 47 -28.82 -13.58 -12.95
C ALA A 47 -28.00 -12.28 -12.93
N GLU A 48 -27.93 -11.61 -11.78
CA GLU A 48 -27.08 -10.42 -11.62
C GLU A 48 -25.59 -10.74 -11.79
N SER A 49 -25.12 -11.88 -11.24
CA SER A 49 -23.74 -12.32 -11.42
C SER A 49 -23.42 -12.54 -12.90
N ALA A 50 -24.27 -13.31 -13.60
CA ALA A 50 -24.07 -13.57 -15.02
C ALA A 50 -24.09 -12.29 -15.86
N ALA A 51 -24.94 -11.32 -15.51
CA ALA A 51 -24.96 -10.02 -16.17
C ALA A 51 -23.65 -9.25 -15.97
N VAL A 52 -23.14 -9.16 -14.73
CA VAL A 52 -21.84 -8.54 -14.44
C VAL A 52 -20.72 -9.23 -15.23
N ASP A 53 -20.66 -10.57 -15.17
CA ASP A 53 -19.61 -11.34 -15.83
C ASP A 53 -19.61 -11.08 -17.35
N SER A 54 -20.79 -11.11 -17.98
CA SER A 54 -20.93 -10.83 -19.41
C SER A 54 -20.47 -9.43 -19.81
N LEU A 55 -20.80 -8.41 -19.02
CA LEU A 55 -20.38 -7.03 -19.28
C LEU A 55 -18.87 -6.85 -19.06
N THR A 56 -18.31 -7.54 -18.07
CA THR A 56 -16.85 -7.52 -17.83
C THR A 56 -16.06 -8.22 -18.93
N ASP A 57 -16.60 -9.31 -19.50
CA ASP A 57 -15.97 -9.99 -20.61
C ASP A 57 -16.01 -9.16 -21.90
N GLN A 58 -17.09 -8.41 -22.14
CA GLN A 58 -17.14 -7.44 -23.23
C GLN A 58 -16.07 -6.35 -23.07
N LEU A 59 -15.89 -5.81 -21.85
CA LEU A 59 -14.85 -4.81 -21.58
C LEU A 59 -13.43 -5.33 -21.81
N ARG A 60 -13.16 -6.63 -21.63
CA ARG A 60 -11.82 -7.21 -21.83
C ARG A 60 -11.35 -7.20 -23.28
N VAL A 61 -12.29 -7.20 -24.24
CA VAL A 61 -11.96 -7.29 -25.67
C VAL A 61 -11.81 -5.91 -26.31
N LEU A 62 -12.34 -4.86 -25.68
CA LEU A 62 -12.35 -3.50 -26.22
C LEU A 62 -11.02 -2.78 -26.01
N ASP A 63 -10.61 -1.97 -27.00
CA ASP A 63 -9.43 -1.12 -26.89
C ASP A 63 -9.84 0.29 -26.39
N PRO A 64 -9.32 0.75 -25.23
CA PRO A 64 -9.59 2.08 -24.69
C PRO A 64 -9.33 3.24 -25.65
N ARG A 65 -8.45 3.07 -26.65
CA ARG A 65 -8.09 4.13 -27.60
C ARG A 65 -9.12 4.33 -28.71
N ASN A 66 -9.81 3.26 -29.11
CA ASN A 66 -10.70 3.26 -30.26
C ASN A 66 -12.18 3.12 -29.86
N ASP A 67 -12.47 2.42 -28.77
CA ASP A 67 -13.83 2.04 -28.36
C ASP A 67 -14.36 2.86 -27.16
N GLY A 68 -13.86 4.08 -26.98
CA GLY A 68 -14.11 4.89 -25.77
C GLY A 68 -15.59 5.09 -25.42
N ASP A 69 -16.46 5.28 -26.41
CA ASP A 69 -17.88 5.49 -26.15
C ASP A 69 -18.60 4.19 -25.77
N ARG A 70 -18.24 3.07 -26.42
CA ARG A 70 -18.76 1.74 -26.09
C ARG A 70 -18.35 1.31 -24.68
N ILE A 71 -17.14 1.65 -24.26
CA ILE A 71 -16.65 1.41 -22.90
C ILE A 71 -17.47 2.22 -21.88
N LYS A 72 -17.79 3.49 -22.17
CA LYS A 72 -18.63 4.31 -21.28
C LYS A 72 -20.05 3.75 -21.14
N GLU A 73 -20.63 3.26 -22.23
CA GLU A 73 -21.94 2.62 -22.22
C GLU A 73 -21.94 1.38 -21.31
N ILE A 74 -20.97 0.47 -21.49
CA ILE A 74 -20.88 -0.74 -20.67
C ILE A 74 -20.62 -0.39 -19.19
N LEU A 75 -19.75 0.59 -18.91
CA LEU A 75 -19.51 1.04 -17.53
C LEU A 75 -20.77 1.65 -16.88
N SER A 76 -21.59 2.36 -17.66
CA SER A 76 -22.90 2.87 -17.22
C SER A 76 -23.87 1.72 -16.90
N GLU A 77 -23.89 0.67 -17.72
CA GLU A 77 -24.72 -0.52 -17.48
C GLU A 77 -24.28 -1.30 -16.23
N ILE A 78 -22.97 -1.50 -16.04
CA ILE A 78 -22.44 -2.12 -14.82
C ILE A 78 -22.80 -1.27 -13.59
N GLY A 79 -22.81 0.06 -13.72
CA GLY A 79 -23.18 0.99 -12.65
C GLY A 79 -24.63 0.87 -12.18
N LYS A 80 -25.54 0.34 -13.01
CA LYS A 80 -26.94 0.06 -12.64
C LYS A 80 -27.07 -1.19 -11.77
N LEU A 81 -26.10 -2.10 -11.82
CA LEU A 81 -26.08 -3.31 -11.01
C LEU A 81 -25.61 -3.00 -9.58
N PRO A 82 -25.93 -3.84 -8.57
CA PRO A 82 -25.58 -3.59 -7.17
C PRO A 82 -24.10 -3.85 -6.90
N VAL A 83 -23.23 -3.08 -7.54
CA VAL A 83 -21.78 -3.27 -7.63
C VAL A 83 -21.06 -1.94 -7.30
N LYS A 84 -19.81 -2.03 -6.86
CA LYS A 84 -18.93 -0.89 -6.58
C LYS A 84 -17.54 -1.15 -7.17
N PHE A 85 -16.96 -0.12 -7.77
CA PHE A 85 -15.56 -0.14 -8.19
C PHE A 85 -14.68 0.30 -7.01
N VAL A 86 -13.78 -0.57 -6.58
CA VAL A 86 -12.85 -0.31 -5.48
C VAL A 86 -11.44 -0.22 -6.06
N PRO A 87 -10.77 0.94 -5.96
CA PRO A 87 -9.37 1.05 -6.37
C PRO A 87 -8.51 0.20 -5.43
N LEU A 88 -7.66 -0.63 -6.02
CA LEU A 88 -6.69 -1.43 -5.30
C LEU A 88 -5.31 -0.79 -5.41
N LYS A 89 -4.70 -0.64 -4.25
CA LYS A 89 -3.37 -0.07 -4.08
C LYS A 89 -2.34 -1.17 -4.29
N ARG A 90 -1.35 -0.92 -5.14
CA ARG A 90 -0.15 -1.72 -5.25
C ARG A 90 0.89 -1.17 -4.31
N GLU A 91 1.48 -2.06 -3.52
CA GLU A 91 2.60 -1.73 -2.65
C GLU A 91 3.91 -1.82 -3.44
N THR A 92 4.67 -0.74 -3.42
CA THR A 92 6.02 -0.69 -4.00
C THR A 92 7.00 -0.41 -2.88
N ARG A 93 7.99 -1.28 -2.72
CA ARG A 93 9.03 -1.11 -1.70
C ARG A 93 9.91 0.08 -2.05
N ILE A 94 10.14 0.96 -1.07
CA ILE A 94 11.08 2.08 -1.20
C ILE A 94 12.44 1.57 -0.70
N ASP A 95 13.27 1.07 -1.61
CA ASP A 95 14.60 0.57 -1.24
C ASP A 95 15.55 1.70 -0.82
N ASN A 96 15.43 2.86 -1.46
CA ASN A 96 16.24 4.02 -1.15
C ASN A 96 15.42 4.98 -0.29
N SER A 97 15.56 4.90 1.04
CA SER A 97 15.14 6.01 1.89
C SER A 97 15.84 7.28 1.41
N LYS A 98 15.11 8.41 1.31
CA LYS A 98 15.68 9.73 0.97
C LYS A 98 17.06 9.89 1.63
N ARG A 99 18.09 10.19 0.84
CA ARG A 99 19.40 10.60 1.37
C ARG A 99 19.14 11.83 2.23
N TYR A 100 19.23 11.68 3.55
CA TYR A 100 18.99 12.79 4.44
C TYR A 100 19.97 13.93 4.10
N PRO A 101 19.52 15.19 3.97
CA PRO A 101 20.33 16.30 3.48
C PRO A 101 21.49 16.69 4.43
N TYR A 102 21.53 16.12 5.64
CA TYR A 102 22.55 16.37 6.65
C TYR A 102 23.71 15.36 6.64
N ALA A 103 23.75 14.41 5.70
CA ALA A 103 25.02 13.78 5.33
C ALA A 103 25.83 14.82 4.54
N SER A 104 26.34 15.83 5.25
CA SER A 104 27.16 16.87 4.66
C SER A 104 28.35 16.20 3.98
N ALA A 105 28.59 16.56 2.72
CA ALA A 105 29.88 16.37 2.09
C ALA A 105 30.97 17.29 2.71
N LYS A 106 30.63 18.01 3.80
CA LYS A 106 31.51 18.88 4.57
C LYS A 106 32.11 18.12 5.76
N ARG A 107 32.74 16.98 5.50
CA ARG A 107 33.92 16.61 6.28
C ARG A 107 35.07 16.61 5.29
N GLY A 108 35.94 17.62 5.41
CA GLY A 108 37.34 17.37 5.12
C GLY A 108 37.75 16.10 5.86
N GLY A 109 38.39 15.19 5.13
CA GLY A 109 39.37 14.32 5.75
C GLY A 109 40.53 15.15 6.28
#